data_AF-A0A2T6DKF9-F1
#
_entry.id   AF-A0A2T6DKF9-F1
#
_cell.length_a   1.000
_cell.length_b   1.000
_cell.length_c   1.000
_cell.angle_alpha   90.00
_cell.angle_beta   90.00
_cell.angle_gamma   90.00
#
_symmetry.space_group_name_H-M   'P 1'
#
loop_
_entity.id
_entity.type
_entity.pdbx_description
1 polymer ?
#
loop_
_entity_poly.entity_id
_entity_poly.type
_entity_poly.pdbx_seq_one_letter_code
_entity_poly.pdbx_strand_id
1 'polypeptide(L)' 'MQTIKNECLRHFVVFGQRHLEFLLRQFEAFYNTVRPHQGIANRTIGIIPFPTQAAPPRPDDVHCSSRLGGLLRHYSRKAA' A
#
# COMPACT_ATOMS: atom_id res chain seq x y z
N MET A 1 8.14 -1.79 16.84
CA MET A 1 7.97 -1.50 15.40
C MET A 1 7.09 -0.25 15.25
N GLN A 2 7.64 0.90 14.82
CA GLN A 2 6.92 2.17 14.68
C GLN A 2 6.62 2.49 13.19
N THR A 3 6.07 1.52 12.45
CA THR A 3 5.94 1.59 10.98
C THR A 3 5.17 2.81 10.52
N ILE A 4 3.99 3.08 11.09
CA ILE A 4 3.17 4.22 10.69
C ILE A 4 3.83 5.58 10.99
N LYS A 5 4.56 5.67 12.12
CA LYS A 5 5.27 6.90 12.48
C LYS A 5 6.41 7.18 11.49
N ASN A 6 7.18 6.17 11.15
CA ASN A 6 8.38 6.31 10.32
C ASN A 6 8.06 6.39 8.82
N GLU A 7 7.09 5.61 8.34
CA GLU A 7 6.76 5.51 6.91
C GLU A 7 5.65 6.47 6.46
N CYS A 8 4.83 6.99 7.39
CA CYS A 8 3.72 7.90 7.05
C CYS A 8 3.84 9.23 7.79
N LEU A 9 3.66 9.23 9.12
CA LEU A 9 3.44 10.48 9.86
C LEU A 9 4.66 11.41 9.90
N ARG A 10 5.89 10.89 9.77
CA ARG A 10 7.10 11.73 9.67
C ARG A 10 7.11 12.62 8.42
N HIS A 11 6.34 12.29 7.39
CA HIS A 11 6.29 13.04 6.13
C HIS A 11 5.23 14.15 6.10
N PHE A 12 4.40 14.26 7.14
CA PHE A 12 3.29 15.23 7.18
C PHE A 12 3.35 16.12 8.42
N VAL A 13 3.04 17.40 8.21
CA VAL A 13 2.60 18.28 9.30
C VAL A 13 1.10 18.08 9.47
N VAL A 14 0.68 17.62 10.64
CA VAL A 14 -0.74 17.33 10.93
C VAL A 14 -1.43 18.61 11.39
N PHE A 15 -2.46 19.02 10.65
CA PHE A 15 -3.19 20.29 10.87
C PHE A 15 -4.40 20.17 11.80
N GLY A 16 -4.67 18.96 12.31
CA GLY A 16 -5.78 18.69 13.20
C GLY A 16 -6.24 17.23 13.13
N GLN A 17 -7.19 16.88 13.98
CA GLN A 17 -7.69 15.51 14.12
C GLN A 17 -8.23 14.94 12.80
N ARG A 18 -9.04 15.69 12.06
CA ARG A 18 -9.60 15.22 10.77
C ARG A 18 -8.51 14.90 9.74
N HIS A 19 -7.43 15.68 9.72
CA HIS A 19 -6.28 15.39 8.85
C HIS A 19 -5.57 14.12 9.32
N LEU A 20 -5.32 13.97 10.63
CA LEU A 20 -4.72 12.75 11.17
C LEU A 20 -5.53 11.51 10.85
N GLU A 21 -6.85 11.54 11.10
CA GLU A 21 -7.75 10.42 10.80
C GLU A 21 -7.72 10.04 9.32
N PHE A 22 -7.66 11.02 8.41
CA PHE A 22 -7.50 10.76 6.99
C PHE A 22 -6.19 10.02 6.69
N LEU A 23 -5.05 10.48 7.23
CA LEU A 23 -3.75 9.83 7.04
C LEU A 23 -3.75 8.40 7.60
N LEU A 24 -4.30 8.21 8.80
CA LEU A 24 -4.41 6.91 9.45
C LEU A 24 -5.25 5.93 8.62
N ARG A 25 -6.42 6.35 8.16
CA ARG A 25 -7.30 5.51 7.33
C ARG A 25 -6.65 5.11 6.01
N GLN A 26 -5.97 6.05 5.34
CA GLN A 26 -5.26 5.74 4.10
C GLN A 26 -4.10 4.77 4.32
N PHE A 27 -3.33 4.97 5.40
CA PHE A 27 -2.23 4.09 5.75
C PHE A 27 -2.71 2.70 6.17
N GLU A 28 -3.72 2.59 7.02
CA GLU A 28 -4.30 1.33 7.47
C GLU A 28 -4.83 0.50 6.28
N ALA A 29 -5.62 1.13 5.41
CA ALA A 29 -6.15 0.46 4.22
C ALA A 29 -5.01 -0.08 3.34
N PHE A 30 -3.98 0.74 3.09
CA PHE A 30 -2.82 0.30 2.32
C PHE A 30 -2.04 -0.82 3.02
N TYR A 31 -1.71 -0.64 4.30
CA TYR A 31 -0.90 -1.58 5.06
C TYR A 31 -1.54 -2.96 5.13
N ASN A 32 -2.84 -3.03 5.42
CA ASN A 32 -3.55 -4.30 5.60
C ASN A 32 -3.85 -5.01 4.27
N THR A 33 -4.15 -4.26 3.21
CA THR A 33 -4.61 -4.86 1.93
C THR A 33 -3.52 -5.02 0.89
N VAL A 34 -2.44 -4.23 0.96
CA VAL A 34 -1.40 -4.23 -0.07
C VAL A 34 -0.10 -4.86 0.40
N ARG A 35 0.30 -4.64 1.67
CA ARG A 35 1.59 -5.12 2.16
C ARG A 35 1.47 -6.57 2.64
N PRO A 36 2.38 -7.47 2.23
CA PRO A 36 2.41 -8.82 2.78
C PRO A 36 2.84 -8.78 4.25
N HIS A 37 2.21 -9.62 5.07
CA HIS A 37 2.49 -9.72 6.50
C HIS A 37 3.14 -11.07 6.81
N GLN A 38 4.33 -11.03 7.40
CA GLN A 38 5.09 -12.24 7.75
C GLN A 38 4.31 -13.17 8.69
N GLY A 39 3.52 -12.61 9.61
CA GLY A 39 2.69 -13.37 10.56
C GLY A 39 1.55 -14.16 9.90
N ILE A 40 1.23 -13.93 8.63
CA ILE A 40 0.24 -14.70 7.86
C ILE A 40 0.83 -15.23 6.55
N ALA A 41 2.02 -15.84 6.65
CA ALA A 41 2.70 -16.47 5.52
C ALA A 41 2.93 -15.52 4.33
N ASN A 42 3.29 -14.26 4.62
CA ASN A 42 3.48 -13.20 3.63
C ASN A 42 2.23 -12.94 2.76
N ARG A 43 1.04 -13.15 3.32
CA ARG A 43 -0.22 -12.75 2.70
C ARG A 43 -0.65 -11.36 3.15
N THR A 44 -1.51 -10.73 2.37
CA THR A 44 -2.27 -9.55 2.76
C THR A 44 -3.52 -9.98 3.54
N ILE A 45 -4.07 -9.10 4.39
CA ILE A 45 -5.26 -9.40 5.20
C ILE A 45 -6.51 -9.47 4.30
N GLY A 46 -6.57 -8.68 3.23
CA GLY A 46 -7.51 -8.88 2.12
C GLY A 46 -6.92 -9.90 1.15
N ILE A 47 -7.65 -10.96 0.79
CA ILE A 47 -7.17 -12.01 -0.11
C ILE A 47 -6.92 -11.40 -1.51
N ILE A 48 -5.68 -11.02 -1.80
CA ILE A 48 -5.22 -10.76 -3.16
C ILE A 48 -4.69 -12.11 -3.66
N PRO A 49 -5.20 -12.65 -4.78
CA PRO A 49 -4.66 -13.87 -5.37
C PRO A 49 -3.16 -13.70 -5.59
N PHE A 50 -2.37 -14.71 -5.21
CA PHE A 50 -0.96 -14.72 -5.59
C PHE A 50 -0.86 -14.62 -7.10
N PRO A 51 0.03 -13.77 -7.64
CA PRO A 51 0.23 -13.70 -9.07
C PRO A 51 0.63 -15.10 -9.57
N THR A 52 -0.15 -15.64 -10.50
CA THR A 52 0.23 -16.83 -11.25
C THR A 52 1.57 -16.56 -11.93
N GLN A 53 2.46 -17.55 -12.01
CA GLN A 53 3.73 -17.40 -12.72
C GLN A 53 3.45 -17.01 -14.17
N ALA A 54 3.61 -15.72 -14.46
CA ALA A 54 3.38 -15.11 -15.76
C ALA A 54 4.67 -14.45 -16.23
N ALA A 55 4.90 -14.48 -17.54
CA ALA A 55 6.03 -13.81 -18.19
C ALA A 55 6.18 -12.37 -17.68
N PRO A 56 7.39 -11.80 -17.57
CA PRO A 56 7.59 -10.44 -17.06
C PRO A 56 6.70 -9.44 -17.82
N PRO A 57 6.07 -8.48 -17.11
CA PRO A 57 5.14 -7.55 -17.74
C PRO A 57 5.92 -6.56 -18.62
N ARG A 58 5.31 -6.10 -19.72
CA ARG A 58 5.85 -4.94 -20.44
C ARG A 58 5.62 -3.69 -19.58
N PRO A 59 6.40 -2.61 -19.77
CA PRO A 59 6.20 -1.36 -19.03
C PRO A 59 4.75 -0.85 -19.07
N ASP A 60 4.09 -0.98 -20.21
CA ASP A 60 2.69 -0.56 -20.43
C ASP A 60 1.65 -1.39 -19.66
N ASP A 61 2.06 -2.59 -19.20
CA ASP A 61 1.23 -3.51 -18.42
C ASP A 61 1.29 -3.20 -16.93
N VAL A 62 2.16 -2.28 -16.48
CA VAL A 62 2.31 -1.93 -15.06
C VAL A 62 1.44 -0.74 -14.72
N HIS A 63 0.50 -0.95 -13.79
CA HIS A 63 -0.30 0.11 -13.20
C HIS A 63 0.27 0.52 -11.84
N CYS A 64 0.48 1.82 -11.62
CA CYS A 64 0.87 2.37 -10.33
C CYS A 64 -0.33 3.06 -9.67
N SER A 65 -0.81 2.51 -8.57
CA SER A 65 -1.79 3.16 -7.70
C SER A 65 -1.06 3.88 -6.58
N SER A 66 -1.32 5.19 -6.42
CA SER A 66 -0.67 6.02 -5.41
C SER A 66 -1.68 6.67 -4.46
N ARG A 67 -1.30 6.82 -3.18
CA ARG A 67 -2.06 7.53 -2.15
C ARG A 67 -1.16 8.52 -1.41
N LEU A 68 -1.78 9.45 -0.68
CA LEU A 68 -1.09 10.43 0.18
C LEU A 68 0.00 11.21 -0.58
N GLY A 69 -0.35 11.75 -1.76
CA GLY A 69 0.60 12.52 -2.57
C GLY A 69 1.75 11.71 -3.16
N GLY A 70 1.61 10.38 -3.25
CA GLY A 70 2.65 9.50 -3.80
C GLY A 70 3.54 8.85 -2.76
N LEU A 71 3.32 9.11 -1.46
CA LEU A 71 4.06 8.46 -0.39
C LEU A 71 3.81 6.94 -0.35
N LEU A 72 2.56 6.53 -0.56
CA LEU A 72 2.19 5.12 -0.65
C LEU A 72 2.00 4.76 -2.11
N ARG A 73 2.79 3.81 -2.62
CA ARG A 73 2.73 3.35 -4.01
C ARG A 73 2.56 1.85 -4.06
N HIS A 74 1.62 1.39 -4.87
CA HIS A 74 1.42 -0.01 -5.20
C HIS A 74 1.57 -0.19 -6.71
N TYR A 75 2.28 -1.22 -7.11
CA TYR A 75 2.43 -1.59 -8.51
C TYR A 75 1.72 -2.92 -8.74
N SER A 76 0.80 -2.92 -9.70
CA SER A 76 0.08 -4.11 -10.14
C SER A 76 0.26 -4.28 -11.65
N ARG A 77 0.02 -5.51 -12.13
CA ARG A 77 -0.12 -5.73 -13.57
C ARG A 77 -1.57 -5.44 -13.96
N LYS A 78 -1.79 -4.83 -15.13
CA LYS A 78 -3.10 -4.82 -15.77
C LYS A 78 -3.50 -6.28 -16.01
N ALA A 79 -4.68 -6.66 -15.52
CA ALA A 79 -5.27 -7.94 -15.92
C ALA A 79 -5.58 -7.86 -17.42
N ALA A 80 -5.18 -8.89 -18.17
CA ALA A 80 -5.59 -9.07 -19.55
C ALA A 80 -7.09 -9.37 -19.65
#